data_AF-A0AAW1L3Q7-F1
#
_entry.id   AF-A0AAW1L3Q7-F1
#
_cell.length_a   1.000
_cell.length_b   1.000
_cell.length_c   1.000
_cell.angle_alpha   90.00
_cell.angle_beta   90.00
_cell.angle_gamma   90.00
#
_symmetry.space_group_name_H-M   'P 1'
#
loop_
_entity.id
_entity.type
_entity.pdbx_description
1 polymer ?
#
loop_
_entity_poly.entity_id
_entity_poly.type
_entity_poly.pdbx_seq_one_letter_code
_entity_poly.pdbx_strand_id
1 'polypeptide(L)'
;MHEFEKKTKVLRTDKTGSRHKVPCPQAIADYNSYMGGVDHFDQLHATYTVTWKSQRWWMKIFFYLLDAAIANSYRLYKEDMKKKNPNQKPMNQLQFRSSLANALISTYSCRKRPGPQKN
;
A
#
# COMPACT_ATOMS: atom_id res chain seq x y z
N MET A 1 -29.16 3.40 -13.77
CA MET A 1 -28.87 4.28 -14.93
C MET A 1 -28.03 5.45 -14.42
N HIS A 2 -26.88 5.72 -15.02
CA HIS A 2 -26.09 6.90 -14.64
C HIS A 2 -26.77 8.15 -15.20
N GLU A 3 -27.16 9.06 -14.32
CA GLU A 3 -27.84 10.30 -14.68
C GLU A 3 -26.79 11.35 -15.05
N PHE A 4 -26.59 11.55 -16.36
CA PHE A 4 -25.54 12.39 -16.93
C PHE A 4 -25.65 13.88 -16.55
N GLU A 5 -26.77 14.32 -15.99
CA GLU A 5 -27.02 15.71 -15.63
C GLU A 5 -26.62 16.09 -14.20
N LYS A 6 -26.25 15.13 -13.35
CA LYS A 6 -25.92 15.43 -11.96
C LYS A 6 -24.62 16.22 -11.89
N LYS A 7 -24.73 17.53 -11.62
CA LYS A 7 -23.59 18.46 -11.49
C LYS A 7 -23.20 18.60 -10.03
N THR A 8 -21.91 18.51 -9.76
CA THR A 8 -21.31 18.78 -8.46
C THR A 8 -20.29 19.92 -8.57
N LYS A 9 -19.76 20.39 -7.45
CA LYS A 9 -18.73 21.43 -7.41
C LYS A 9 -17.43 20.82 -6.92
N VAL A 10 -16.38 20.92 -7.74
CA VAL A 10 -15.03 20.49 -7.36
C VAL A 10 -14.14 21.72 -7.14
N LEU A 11 -13.16 21.60 -6.25
CA LEU A 11 -12.16 22.66 -6.06
C LEU A 11 -11.10 22.55 -7.16
N ARG A 12 -10.84 23.65 -7.87
CA ARG A 12 -9.72 23.79 -8.79
C ARG A 12 -8.83 24.94 -8.38
N THR A 13 -7.53 24.73 -8.56
CA THR A 13 -6.50 25.72 -8.28
C THR A 13 -6.22 26.51 -9.56
N ASP A 14 -6.32 27.83 -9.48
CA ASP A 14 -5.97 28.73 -10.58
C ASP A 14 -4.46 28.95 -10.66
N LYS A 15 -4.01 29.61 -11.73
CA LYS A 15 -2.59 29.94 -11.97
C LYS A 15 -1.97 30.77 -10.83
N THR A 16 -2.79 31.47 -10.06
CA THR A 16 -2.39 32.28 -8.90
C THR A 16 -2.32 31.50 -7.59
N GLY A 17 -2.66 30.20 -7.59
CA GLY A 17 -2.68 29.34 -6.40
C GLY A 17 -3.99 29.37 -5.60
N SER A 18 -4.93 30.27 -5.93
CA SER A 18 -6.25 30.34 -5.29
C SER A 18 -7.14 29.16 -5.70
N ARG A 19 -7.91 28.60 -4.75
CA ARG A 19 -8.84 27.49 -4.99
C ARG A 19 -10.26 27.99 -5.15
N HIS A 20 -10.89 27.69 -6.29
CA HIS A 20 -12.25 28.08 -6.62
C HIS A 20 -13.16 26.85 -6.84
N LYS A 21 -14.45 26.98 -6.48
CA LYS A 21 -15.45 25.93 -6.72
C LYS A 21 -15.95 26.03 -8.15
N VAL A 22 -15.66 25.02 -8.96
CA VAL A 22 -16.05 24.94 -10.38
C VAL A 22 -17.10 23.84 -10.58
N PRO A 23 -18.19 24.09 -11.33
CA PRO A 23 -19.16 23.06 -11.64
C PRO A 23 -18.53 21.96 -12.51
N CYS A 24 -18.83 20.71 -12.18
CA CYS A 24 -18.27 19.53 -12.81
C CYS A 24 -19.33 18.41 -12.82
N PRO A 25 -19.43 17.60 -13.88
CA PRO A 25 -20.24 16.38 -13.87
C PRO A 25 -19.85 15.44 -12.72
N GLN A 26 -20.84 14.82 -12.07
CA GLN A 26 -20.61 13.90 -10.95
C GLN A 26 -19.65 12.77 -11.33
N ALA A 27 -19.80 12.20 -12.53
CA ALA A 27 -18.92 11.13 -13.01
C ALA A 27 -17.43 11.51 -13.01
N ILE A 28 -17.11 12.76 -13.35
CA ILE A 28 -15.72 13.26 -13.35
C ILE A 28 -15.25 13.49 -11.91
N ALA A 29 -16.12 13.96 -11.03
CA ALA A 29 -15.78 14.12 -9.62
C ALA A 29 -15.48 12.78 -8.95
N ASP A 30 -16.33 11.78 -9.17
CA ASP A 30 -16.15 10.41 -8.66
C ASP A 30 -14.85 9.82 -9.19
N TYR A 31 -14.60 9.93 -10.50
CA TYR A 31 -13.34 9.48 -11.09
C TYR A 31 -12.13 10.10 -10.38
N ASN A 32 -12.09 11.42 -10.22
CA ASN A 32 -10.98 12.10 -9.57
C ASN A 32 -10.84 11.73 -8.08
N SER A 33 -11.93 11.41 -7.40
CA SER A 33 -11.89 10.95 -6.00
C SER A 33 -11.26 9.56 -5.85
N TYR A 34 -11.34 8.69 -6.87
CA TYR A 34 -10.85 7.32 -6.79
C TYR A 34 -9.63 7.01 -7.67
N MET A 35 -9.26 7.89 -8.62
CA MET A 35 -8.20 7.68 -9.61
C MET A 35 -6.82 7.35 -8.99
N GLY A 36 -6.50 7.89 -7.80
CA GLY A 36 -5.17 7.75 -7.19
C GLY A 36 -4.84 6.38 -6.58
N GLY A 37 -5.74 5.40 -6.70
CA GLY A 37 -5.54 4.07 -6.09
C GLY A 37 -4.24 3.38 -6.53
N VAL A 38 -3.92 3.45 -7.83
CA VAL A 38 -2.74 2.86 -8.45
C VAL A 38 -1.48 3.64 -8.07
N ASP A 39 -1.49 4.97 -8.17
CA ASP A 39 -0.35 5.82 -7.81
C ASP A 39 0.07 5.61 -6.34
N HIS A 40 -0.90 5.46 -5.44
CA HIS A 40 -0.62 5.15 -4.04
C HIS A 40 0.01 3.77 -3.86
N PHE A 41 -0.33 2.79 -4.70
CA PHE A 41 0.27 1.46 -4.65
C PHE A 41 1.70 1.52 -5.19
N ASP A 42 1.89 2.17 -6.33
CA ASP A 42 3.20 2.35 -6.96
C ASP A 42 4.16 3.11 -6.03
N GLN A 43 3.68 4.13 -5.32
CA GLN A 43 4.46 4.83 -4.30
C GLN A 43 4.90 3.89 -3.17
N LEU A 44 3.97 3.07 -2.63
CA LEU A 44 4.29 2.11 -1.57
C LEU A 44 5.24 1.00 -2.05
N HIS A 45 5.11 0.57 -3.30
CA HIS A 45 5.96 -0.43 -3.93
C HIS A 45 7.38 0.11 -4.16
N ALA A 46 7.49 1.29 -4.80
CA ALA A 46 8.78 1.89 -5.16
C ALA A 46 9.63 2.28 -3.93
N THR A 47 9.00 2.65 -2.82
CA THR A 47 9.72 3.09 -1.61
C THR A 47 10.52 1.97 -0.94
N TYR A 48 10.00 0.73 -0.94
CA TYR A 48 10.62 -0.42 -0.26
C TYR A 48 10.44 -1.72 -1.04
N THR A 49 10.95 -1.81 -2.27
CA THR A 49 10.81 -3.06 -3.04
C THR A 49 11.67 -4.20 -2.48
N VAL A 50 11.14 -5.42 -2.47
CA VAL A 50 11.88 -6.67 -2.19
C VAL A 50 12.46 -7.34 -3.45
N THR A 51 12.46 -6.63 -4.58
CA THR A 51 12.95 -7.16 -5.86
C THR A 51 14.40 -7.64 -5.76
N TRP A 52 14.65 -8.87 -6.19
CA TRP A 52 15.99 -9.47 -6.26
C TRP A 52 16.41 -9.71 -7.72
N LYS A 53 17.69 -9.48 -8.03
CA LYS A 53 18.25 -9.79 -9.37
C LYS A 53 18.32 -11.30 -9.58
N SER A 54 17.47 -11.83 -10.44
CA SER A 54 17.46 -13.26 -10.80
C SER A 54 17.45 -13.44 -12.32
N GLN A 55 18.13 -14.48 -12.81
CA GLN A 55 18.06 -14.89 -14.22
C GLN A 55 16.76 -15.62 -14.54
N ARG A 56 16.03 -16.09 -13.52
CA ARG A 56 14.74 -16.77 -13.70
C ARG A 56 13.64 -15.73 -13.77
N TRP A 57 13.04 -15.54 -14.96
CA TRP A 57 12.04 -14.49 -15.20
C TRP A 57 10.83 -14.55 -14.24
N TRP A 58 10.39 -15.75 -13.87
CA TRP A 58 9.24 -15.95 -12.98
C TRP A 58 9.50 -15.43 -11.55
N MET A 59 10.76 -15.32 -11.11
CA MET A 59 11.09 -14.75 -9.80
C MET A 59 10.68 -13.28 -9.72
N LYS A 60 10.70 -12.54 -10.85
CA LYS A 60 10.21 -11.15 -10.88
C LYS A 60 8.72 -11.08 -10.54
N ILE A 61 7.92 -12.02 -11.07
CA ILE A 61 6.48 -12.12 -10.76
C ILE A 61 6.29 -12.45 -9.29
N PHE A 62 7.05 -13.41 -8.76
CA PHE A 62 6.97 -13.78 -7.35
C PHE A 62 7.24 -12.59 -6.41
N PHE A 63 8.33 -11.86 -6.63
CA PHE A 63 8.66 -10.70 -5.79
C PHE A 63 7.66 -9.56 -5.95
N TYR A 64 7.12 -9.35 -7.15
CA TYR A 64 6.05 -8.38 -7.37
C TYR A 64 4.79 -8.73 -6.57
N LEU A 65 4.35 -9.99 -6.62
CA LEU A 65 3.20 -10.46 -5.84
C LEU A 65 3.44 -10.35 -4.33
N LEU A 66 4.67 -10.62 -3.88
CA LEU A 66 5.06 -10.46 -2.48
C LEU A 66 5.01 -8.99 -2.04
N ASP A 67 5.60 -8.08 -2.83
CA ASP A 67 5.52 -6.64 -2.58
C ASP A 67 4.07 -6.15 -2.57
N ALA A 68 3.24 -6.65 -3.50
CA ALA A 68 1.83 -6.31 -3.57
C ALA A 68 1.07 -6.76 -2.31
N ALA A 69 1.32 -7.99 -1.84
CA ALA A 69 0.73 -8.51 -0.61
C ALA A 69 1.13 -7.66 0.61
N ILE A 70 2.41 -7.27 0.70
CA ILE A 70 2.91 -6.40 1.79
C ILE A 70 2.22 -5.03 1.73
N ALA A 71 2.17 -4.39 0.56
CA ALA A 71 1.53 -3.08 0.38
C ALA A 71 0.03 -3.13 0.74
N ASN A 72 -0.69 -4.16 0.31
CA ASN A 72 -2.11 -4.35 0.62
C ASN A 72 -2.34 -4.59 2.12
N SER A 73 -1.51 -5.43 2.76
CA SER A 73 -1.59 -5.67 4.21
C SER A 73 -1.34 -4.39 5.02
N TYR A 74 -0.41 -3.54 4.58
CA TYR A 74 -0.16 -2.24 5.21
C TYR A 74 -1.36 -1.30 5.08
N ARG A 75 -2.03 -1.26 3.92
CA ARG A 75 -3.26 -0.47 3.75
C ARG A 75 -4.36 -0.96 4.68
N LEU A 76 -4.59 -2.28 4.74
CA LEU A 76 -5.58 -2.86 5.65
C LEU A 76 -5.28 -2.54 7.11
N TYR A 77 -4.01 -2.64 7.52
CA TYR A 77 -3.58 -2.26 8.87
C TYR A 77 -3.91 -0.79 9.19
N LYS A 78 -3.66 0.14 8.27
CA LYS A 78 -3.99 1.56 8.47
C LYS A 78 -5.49 1.79 8.60
N GLU A 79 -6.30 1.11 7.79
CA GLU A 79 -7.77 1.19 7.88
C GLU A 79 -8.30 0.62 9.20
N ASP A 80 -7.77 -0.53 9.65
CA ASP A 80 -8.13 -1.13 10.93
C ASP A 80 -7.73 -0.24 12.11
N MET A 81 -6.53 0.34 12.08
CA MET A 81 -6.07 1.30 13.10
C MET A 81 -6.94 2.54 13.15
N LYS A 82 -7.32 3.09 12.00
CA LYS A 82 -8.21 4.25 11.93
C LYS A 82 -9.59 3.97 12.52
N LYS A 83 -10.10 2.74 12.37
CA LYS A 83 -11.38 2.30 12.94
C LYS A 83 -11.30 2.09 14.45
N LYS A 84 -10.24 1.45 14.95
CA LYS A 84 -10.08 1.10 16.37
C LYS A 84 -9.63 2.29 17.22
N ASN A 85 -8.63 3.03 16.74
CA ASN A 85 -7.95 4.10 17.47
C ASN A 85 -7.79 5.35 16.58
N PRO A 86 -8.86 6.12 16.34
CA PRO A 86 -8.82 7.24 15.40
C PRO A 86 -7.83 8.36 15.78
N ASN A 87 -7.48 8.47 17.07
CA ASN A 87 -6.56 9.49 17.58
C ASN A 87 -5.09 9.04 17.55
N GLN A 88 -4.81 7.76 17.27
CA GLN A 88 -3.47 7.23 17.26
C GLN A 88 -2.90 7.25 15.84
N LYS A 89 -1.67 7.77 15.70
CA LYS A 89 -0.96 7.74 14.43
C LYS A 89 -0.53 6.29 14.11
N PRO A 90 -0.88 5.75 12.94
CA PRO A 90 -0.43 4.40 12.55
C PRO A 90 1.08 4.37 12.34
N MET A 91 1.67 3.18 12.46
CA MET A 91 3.08 2.96 12.17
C MET A 91 3.43 3.40 10.74
N ASN A 92 4.64 3.95 10.57
CA ASN A 92 5.14 4.24 9.22
C ASN A 92 5.48 2.93 8.49
N GLN A 93 5.55 2.98 7.16
CA GLN A 93 5.70 1.80 6.31
C GLN A 93 6.94 0.96 6.67
N LEU A 94 8.07 1.61 6.97
CA LEU A 94 9.30 0.94 7.41
C LEU A 94 9.10 0.15 8.70
N GLN A 95 8.49 0.77 9.72
CA GLN A 95 8.25 0.13 11.02
C GLN A 95 7.31 -1.07 10.87
N PHE A 96 6.26 -0.92 10.06
CA PHE A 96 5.34 -2.01 9.75
C PHE A 96 6.07 -3.17 9.07
N ARG A 97 6.88 -2.92 8.04
CA ARG A 97 7.65 -3.95 7.33
C ARG A 97 8.67 -4.64 8.25
N SER A 98 9.37 -3.90 9.12
CA SER A 98 10.30 -4.48 10.09
C SER A 98 9.59 -5.38 11.10
N SER A 99 8.43 -4.95 11.61
CA SER A 99 7.61 -5.78 12.50
C SER A 99 7.11 -7.03 11.81
N LEU A 100 6.64 -6.91 10.56
CA LEU A 100 6.21 -8.04 9.73
C LEU A 100 7.37 -9.04 9.50
N ALA A 101 8.56 -8.54 9.13
CA ALA A 101 9.73 -9.38 8.92
C ALA A 101 10.12 -10.13 10.21
N ASN A 102 10.16 -9.44 11.35
CA ASN A 102 10.44 -10.07 12.63
C ASN A 102 9.39 -11.13 12.98
N ALA A 103 8.11 -10.87 12.74
CA ALA A 103 7.04 -11.83 12.99
C ALA A 103 7.19 -13.09 12.11
N LEU A 104 7.55 -12.94 10.84
CA LEU A 104 7.79 -14.05 9.91
C LEU A 104 9.05 -14.86 10.26
N ILE A 105 10.09 -14.20 10.76
CA ILE A 105 11.35 -14.86 11.16
C ILE A 105 11.21 -15.54 12.52
N SER A 106 10.44 -14.96 13.46
CA SER A 106 10.33 -15.45 14.84
C SER A 106 9.84 -16.90 14.94
N THR A 107 9.10 -17.39 13.95
CA THR A 107 8.64 -18.79 13.88
C THR A 107 9.68 -19.74 13.28
N TYR A 108 10.73 -19.23 12.66
CA TYR A 108 11.79 -20.01 12.02
C TYR A 108 13.01 -20.12 12.95
N SER A 109 13.13 -21.27 13.63
CA SER A 109 14.32 -21.60 14.42
C SER A 109 15.26 -22.47 13.58
N CYS A 110 16.40 -21.93 13.16
CA CYS A 110 17.55 -22.71 12.69
C CYS A 110 18.19 -23.47 13.86
N ARG A 111 17.44 -24.33 14.57
CA ARG A 111 18.04 -25.23 15.54
C ARG A 111 18.86 -26.24 14.72
N LYS A 112 20.19 -26.10 14.70
CA LYS A 112 21.09 -27.11 14.15
C LYS A 112 20.65 -28.45 14.77
N ARG A 113 20.29 -29.44 13.94
CA ARG A 113 20.10 -30.81 14.44
C ARG A 113 21.39 -31.16 15.19
N PRO A 114 21.33 -31.60 16.46
CA PRO A 114 22.53 -32.04 17.16
C PRO A 114 23.17 -33.13 16.29
N GLY A 115 24.46 -32.98 16.03
CA GLY A 115 25.23 -33.99 15.29
C GLY A 115 25.14 -35.34 16.03
N PRO A 116 25.33 -36.46 15.32
CA PRO A 116 25.28 -37.78 15.95
C PRO A 116 26.25 -37.84 17.14
N GLN A 117 25.76 -38.34 18.28
CA GLN A 117 26.58 -38.57 19.46
C GLN A 117 27.65 -39.61 19.09
N LYS A 118 28.92 -39.22 19.18
CA LYS A 118 30.02 -40.18 19.06
C LYS A 118 30.05 -40.99 20.36
N ASN A 119 29.76 -42.28 20.23
CA ASN A 119 30.05 -43.29 21.26
C ASN A 119 31.56 -43.51 21.36
#